data_AF-A0A3N5HK57-F1
#
_entry.id   AF-A0A3N5HK57-F1
#
_cell.length_a   1.000
_cell.length_b   1.000
_cell.length_c   1.000
_cell.angle_alpha   90.00
_cell.angle_beta   90.00
_cell.angle_gamma   90.00
#
_symmetry.space_group_name_H-M   'P 1'
#
loop_
_entity.id
_entity.type
_entity.pdbx_description
1 polymer ?
#
loop_
_entity_poly.entity_id
_entity_poly.type
_entity_poly.pdbx_seq_one_letter_code
_entity_poly.pdbx_strand_id
1 'polypeptide(L)'
;MNLFEQTTGVLEWPRLLEALAGHARSTMGAARCRALELAASLHESRQRQQETTEMGRIQASGEVLPALAFPDIRDPLARAKKGAVLEVHELRDCAMVLELLEENGRFVGRHQHDAPSLAAAVQPLQSVGGLRPVKTALDAAIHPDGSVKESATPELRRLTHQAQGLKQQIRRQLDQILQSRRYEDILQEQYFAQREGRYVIPVKADMRGRVPGIVHDVSASGATVFIEPRELVELNNSIKVADLEIEREVRRILRELSALVAAQSEVMLAGLDALAVLDGIWARASFGHQLKAHPVGLNDEGRVRLLQARYLLFVLS
;
A
#
# COMPACT_ATOMS: atom_id res chain seq x y z
N MET A 1 -19.23 37.03 -1.24
CA MET A 1 -19.76 35.80 -0.64
C MET A 1 -21.19 35.64 -1.16
N ASN A 2 -21.48 34.57 -1.88
CA ASN A 2 -22.83 34.29 -2.39
C ASN A 2 -23.73 33.86 -1.22
N LEU A 3 -25.05 34.11 -1.29
CA LEU A 3 -26.06 33.69 -0.31
C LEU A 3 -25.94 32.20 0.06
N PHE A 4 -25.54 31.38 -0.92
CA PHE A 4 -25.26 29.96 -0.71
C PHE A 4 -24.14 29.72 0.31
N GLU A 5 -23.00 30.42 0.19
CA GLU A 5 -21.85 30.30 1.10
C GLU A 5 -22.18 30.80 2.51
N GLN A 6 -23.00 31.84 2.62
CA GLN A 6 -23.47 32.33 3.91
C GLN A 6 -24.38 31.30 4.59
N THR A 7 -25.28 30.67 3.82
CA THR A 7 -26.25 29.70 4.33
C THR A 7 -25.56 28.41 4.76
N THR A 8 -24.59 27.90 3.99
CA THR A 8 -23.81 26.71 4.37
C THR A 8 -22.96 26.94 5.62
N GLY A 9 -22.45 28.16 5.81
CA GLY A 9 -21.77 28.56 7.04
C GLY A 9 -22.70 28.56 8.26
N VAL A 10 -23.87 29.21 8.16
CA VAL A 10 -24.84 29.29 9.26
C VAL A 10 -25.41 27.92 9.64
N LEU A 11 -25.63 27.04 8.65
CA LEU A 11 -26.13 25.68 8.89
C LEU A 11 -25.03 24.67 9.30
N GLU A 12 -23.80 25.15 9.50
CA GLU A 12 -22.61 24.33 9.80
C GLU A 12 -22.47 23.14 8.85
N TRP A 13 -22.77 23.33 7.56
CA TRP A 13 -22.72 22.27 6.54
C TRP A 13 -21.36 21.53 6.52
N PRO A 14 -20.20 22.20 6.61
CA PRO A 14 -18.90 21.51 6.67
C PRO A 14 -18.78 20.53 7.84
N ARG A 15 -19.39 20.85 9.00
CA ARG A 15 -19.37 19.98 10.18
C ARG A 15 -20.18 18.71 9.95
N LEU A 16 -21.30 18.82 9.24
CA LEU A 16 -22.09 17.66 8.84
C LEU A 16 -21.33 16.77 7.84
N LEU A 17 -20.65 17.39 6.86
CA LEU A 17 -19.83 16.65 5.91
C LEU A 17 -18.64 15.95 6.56
N GLU A 18 -18.06 16.54 7.61
CA GLU A 18 -17.01 15.89 8.40
C GLU A 18 -17.55 14.68 9.17
N ALA A 19 -18.74 14.81 9.79
CA ALA A 19 -19.40 13.68 10.43
C ALA A 19 -19.68 12.54 9.43
N LEU A 20 -20.19 12.87 8.24
CA LEU A 20 -20.39 11.90 7.15
C LEU A 20 -19.05 11.26 6.72
N ALA A 21 -17.99 12.04 6.57
CA ALA A 21 -16.67 11.56 6.16
C ALA A 21 -16.08 10.57 7.17
N GLY A 22 -16.45 10.66 8.45
CA GLY A 22 -16.10 9.68 9.48
C GLY A 22 -16.66 8.27 9.24
N HIS A 23 -17.64 8.10 8.36
CA HIS A 23 -18.18 6.80 7.97
C HIS A 23 -17.50 6.19 6.73
N ALA A 24 -16.66 6.94 6.03
CA ALA A 24 -15.89 6.44 4.90
C ALA A 24 -14.73 5.56 5.39
N ARG A 25 -14.35 4.57 4.58
CA ARG A 25 -13.32 3.58 4.89
C ARG A 25 -11.98 3.86 4.23
N SER A 26 -11.94 4.80 3.29
CA SER A 26 -10.74 5.25 2.58
C SER A 26 -10.53 6.75 2.71
N THR A 27 -9.29 7.20 2.53
CA THR A 27 -8.96 8.63 2.45
C THR A 27 -9.66 9.32 1.28
N MET A 28 -9.75 8.63 0.14
CA MET A 28 -10.42 9.14 -1.06
C MET A 28 -11.95 9.23 -0.87
N GLY A 29 -12.59 8.22 -0.28
CA GLY A 29 -14.01 8.26 0.05
C GLY A 29 -14.33 9.35 1.06
N ALA A 30 -13.51 9.50 2.12
CA ALA A 30 -13.66 10.58 3.09
C ALA A 30 -13.53 11.96 2.44
N ALA A 31 -12.56 12.14 1.53
CA ALA A 31 -12.41 13.37 0.76
C ALA A 31 -13.65 13.66 -0.12
N ARG A 32 -14.24 12.63 -0.75
CA ARG A 32 -15.49 12.78 -1.52
C ARG A 32 -16.68 13.17 -0.64
N CYS A 33 -16.78 12.61 0.57
CA CYS A 33 -17.79 13.01 1.54
C CYS A 33 -17.64 14.47 1.96
N ARG A 34 -16.41 14.93 2.24
CA ARG A 34 -16.12 16.34 2.57
C ARG A 34 -16.40 17.31 1.43
N ALA A 35 -16.26 16.85 0.19
CA ALA A 35 -16.52 17.64 -1.01
C ALA A 35 -17.96 17.48 -1.54
N LEU A 36 -18.87 16.88 -0.77
CA LEU A 36 -20.24 16.64 -1.23
C LEU A 36 -21.03 17.95 -1.30
N GLU A 37 -21.31 18.40 -2.52
CA GLU A 37 -22.18 19.54 -2.79
C GLU A 37 -23.66 19.13 -2.81
N LEU A 38 -24.56 20.10 -2.60
CA LEU A 38 -25.99 19.88 -2.83
C LEU A 38 -26.23 19.56 -4.32
N ALA A 39 -27.13 18.61 -4.59
CA ALA A 39 -27.47 18.23 -5.95
C ALA A 39 -28.06 19.41 -6.73
N ALA A 40 -27.65 19.58 -7.99
CA ALA A 40 -28.06 20.69 -8.85
C ALA A 40 -29.43 20.46 -9.52
N SER A 41 -29.95 19.23 -9.44
CA SER A 41 -31.24 18.87 -10.03
C SER A 41 -32.03 17.85 -9.19
N LEU A 42 -33.33 17.80 -9.43
CA LEU A 42 -34.21 16.78 -8.85
C LEU A 42 -33.82 15.36 -9.31
N HIS A 43 -33.35 15.22 -10.56
CA HIS A 43 -32.88 13.93 -11.08
C HIS A 43 -31.67 13.43 -10.29
N GLU A 44 -30.65 14.27 -10.13
CA GLU A 44 -29.46 13.95 -9.36
C GLU A 44 -29.78 13.65 -7.88
N SER A 45 -30.70 14.43 -7.28
CA SER A 45 -31.18 14.18 -5.91
C SER A 45 -31.81 12.80 -5.77
N ARG A 46 -32.66 12.40 -6.73
CA ARG A 46 -33.29 11.08 -6.76
C ARG A 46 -32.26 9.98 -6.94
N GLN A 47 -31.30 10.16 -7.84
CA GLN A 47 -30.23 9.19 -8.08
C GLN A 47 -29.38 8.96 -6.83
N ARG A 48 -28.86 10.03 -6.20
CA ARG A 48 -28.05 9.93 -4.96
C ARG A 48 -28.84 9.29 -3.81
N GLN A 49 -30.13 9.58 -3.70
CA GLN A 49 -31.00 8.95 -2.70
C GLN A 49 -31.21 7.45 -2.99
N GLN A 50 -31.40 7.07 -4.25
CA GLN A 50 -31.55 5.67 -4.67
C GLN A 50 -30.27 4.87 -4.40
N GLU A 51 -29.10 5.36 -4.81
CA GLU A 51 -27.80 4.76 -4.51
C GLU A 51 -27.63 4.49 -3.00
N THR A 52 -27.97 5.49 -2.18
CA THR A 52 -27.86 5.40 -0.71
C THR A 52 -28.85 4.40 -0.14
N THR A 53 -30.07 4.37 -0.67
CA THR A 53 -31.15 3.47 -0.23
C THR A 53 -30.84 2.02 -0.60
N GLU A 54 -30.30 1.78 -1.80
CA GLU A 54 -29.85 0.49 -2.27
C GLU A 54 -28.70 -0.05 -1.39
N MET A 55 -27.66 0.74 -1.16
CA MET A 55 -26.57 0.36 -0.26
C MET A 55 -27.07 0.10 1.18
N GLY A 56 -27.99 0.92 1.70
CA GLY A 56 -28.58 0.69 3.01
C GLY A 56 -29.35 -0.64 3.12
N ARG A 57 -30.06 -1.04 2.06
CA ARG A 57 -30.73 -2.35 1.96
C ARG A 57 -29.72 -3.50 1.99
N ILE A 58 -28.62 -3.37 1.23
CA ILE A 58 -27.54 -4.36 1.21
C ILE A 58 -26.88 -4.46 2.60
N GLN A 59 -26.57 -3.35 3.25
CA GLN A 59 -26.00 -3.35 4.61
C GLN A 59 -26.92 -4.03 5.63
N ALA A 60 -28.24 -3.86 5.48
CA ALA A 60 -29.23 -4.47 6.37
C ALA A 60 -29.46 -5.97 6.11
N SER A 61 -29.03 -6.52 4.97
CA SER A 61 -29.22 -7.94 4.63
C SER A 61 -28.34 -8.88 5.46
N GLY A 62 -27.27 -8.34 6.08
CA GLY A 62 -26.26 -9.12 6.78
C GLY A 62 -25.22 -9.79 5.88
N GLU A 63 -25.22 -9.49 4.58
CA GLU A 63 -24.15 -9.95 3.66
C GLU A 63 -22.79 -9.41 4.11
N VAL A 64 -21.75 -10.26 3.97
CA VAL A 64 -20.36 -9.84 4.16
C VAL A 64 -19.94 -8.96 2.98
N LEU A 65 -19.63 -7.70 3.29
CA LEU A 65 -19.31 -6.70 2.30
C LEU A 65 -17.79 -6.62 2.07
N PRO A 66 -17.33 -6.45 0.82
CA PRO A 66 -15.90 -6.31 0.53
C PRO A 66 -15.27 -5.15 1.29
N ALA A 67 -13.96 -5.22 1.47
CA ALA A 67 -13.22 -4.12 2.04
C ALA A 67 -13.26 -2.89 1.12
N LEU A 68 -13.31 -1.71 1.74
CA LEU A 68 -13.25 -0.39 1.09
C LEU A 68 -12.15 0.49 1.68
N ALA A 69 -11.26 -0.10 2.50
CA ALA A 69 -10.03 0.55 2.90
C ALA A 69 -8.96 0.21 1.86
N PHE A 70 -8.47 1.22 1.14
CA PHE A 70 -7.45 1.07 0.12
C PHE A 70 -6.41 2.20 0.19
N PRO A 71 -5.15 1.92 -0.15
CA PRO A 71 -4.12 2.94 -0.25
C PRO A 71 -4.39 3.88 -1.44
N ASP A 72 -4.00 5.14 -1.30
CA ASP A 72 -4.05 6.10 -2.39
C ASP A 72 -2.80 5.94 -3.26
N ILE A 73 -2.97 5.34 -4.44
CA ILE A 73 -1.89 5.08 -5.39
C ILE A 73 -1.89 6.07 -6.58
N ARG A 74 -2.63 7.18 -6.51
CA ARG A 74 -2.72 8.15 -7.62
C ARG A 74 -1.34 8.73 -7.99
N ASP A 75 -0.56 9.13 -7.00
CA ASP A 75 0.79 9.66 -7.19
C ASP A 75 1.75 8.61 -7.79
N PRO A 76 1.86 7.39 -7.22
CA PRO A 76 2.61 6.29 -7.84
C PRO A 76 2.21 6.04 -9.31
N LEU A 77 0.91 5.95 -9.61
CA LEU A 77 0.43 5.73 -10.99
C LEU A 77 0.83 6.87 -11.93
N ALA A 78 0.73 8.12 -11.48
CA ALA A 78 1.13 9.29 -12.27
C ALA A 78 2.65 9.31 -12.55
N ARG A 79 3.48 8.91 -11.59
CA ARG A 79 4.94 8.79 -11.78
C ARG A 79 5.29 7.63 -12.70
N ALA A 80 4.66 6.47 -12.53
CA ALA A 80 4.87 5.30 -13.39
C ALA A 80 4.51 5.60 -14.85
N LYS A 81 3.40 6.31 -15.10
CA LYS A 81 3.00 6.77 -16.45
C LYS A 81 4.06 7.66 -17.12
N LYS A 82 4.85 8.39 -16.34
CA LYS A 82 5.98 9.20 -16.81
C LYS A 82 7.30 8.42 -16.93
N GLY A 83 7.28 7.10 -16.71
CA GLY A 83 8.44 6.21 -16.80
C GLY A 83 9.24 6.07 -15.50
N ALA A 84 8.72 6.52 -14.36
CA ALA A 84 9.37 6.27 -13.07
C ALA A 84 9.31 4.79 -12.70
N VAL A 85 10.36 4.30 -12.03
CA VAL A 85 10.35 2.98 -11.40
C VAL A 85 9.73 3.13 -10.02
N LEU A 86 8.70 2.33 -9.76
CA LEU A 86 8.03 2.27 -8.46
C LEU A 86 8.83 1.43 -7.48
N GLU A 87 8.78 1.84 -6.22
CA GLU A 87 9.36 1.08 -5.12
C GLU A 87 8.50 -0.14 -4.77
N VAL A 88 9.08 -1.12 -4.07
CA VAL A 88 8.40 -2.40 -3.76
C VAL A 88 7.09 -2.19 -3.02
N HIS A 89 7.06 -1.26 -2.05
CA HIS A 89 5.86 -0.97 -1.27
C HIS A 89 4.74 -0.36 -2.12
N GLU A 90 5.08 0.43 -3.15
CA GLU A 90 4.11 1.05 -4.05
C GLU A 90 3.50 0.02 -5.01
N LEU A 91 4.32 -0.92 -5.49
CA LEU A 91 3.85 -2.04 -6.31
C LEU A 91 2.99 -3.02 -5.50
N ARG A 92 3.32 -3.24 -4.22
CA ARG A 92 2.44 -3.97 -3.28
C ARG A 92 1.09 -3.26 -3.13
N ASP A 93 1.10 -1.94 -2.93
CA ASP A 93 -0.13 -1.17 -2.79
C ASP A 93 -0.98 -1.22 -4.08
N CYS A 94 -0.34 -1.24 -5.25
CA CYS A 94 -1.00 -1.52 -6.52
C CYS A 94 -1.67 -2.90 -6.53
N ALA A 95 -0.97 -3.95 -6.08
CA ALA A 95 -1.54 -5.30 -6.00
C ALA A 95 -2.76 -5.37 -5.07
N MET A 96 -2.69 -4.70 -3.91
CA MET A 96 -3.81 -4.59 -2.97
C MET A 96 -5.03 -3.90 -3.61
N VAL A 97 -4.82 -2.78 -4.30
CA VAL A 97 -5.91 -2.08 -5.01
C VAL A 97 -6.51 -2.96 -6.10
N LEU A 98 -5.69 -3.69 -6.85
CA LEU A 98 -6.17 -4.60 -7.89
C LEU A 98 -7.05 -5.73 -7.35
N GLU A 99 -6.71 -6.30 -6.19
CA GLU A 99 -7.57 -7.27 -5.50
C GLU A 99 -8.92 -6.63 -5.12
N LEU A 100 -8.88 -5.44 -4.50
CA LEU A 100 -10.10 -4.74 -4.07
C LEU A 100 -11.00 -4.36 -5.24
N LEU A 101 -10.42 -3.98 -6.38
CA LEU A 101 -11.15 -3.73 -7.61
C LEU A 101 -11.89 -4.99 -8.09
N GLU A 102 -11.22 -6.14 -8.08
CA GLU A 102 -11.82 -7.40 -8.51
C GLU A 102 -12.90 -7.90 -7.53
N GLU A 103 -12.68 -7.77 -6.22
CA GLU A 103 -13.67 -8.12 -5.19
C GLU A 103 -14.91 -7.23 -5.25
N ASN A 104 -14.72 -5.91 -5.31
CA ASN A 104 -15.83 -4.97 -5.38
C ASN A 104 -16.54 -5.03 -6.73
N GLY A 105 -15.83 -5.28 -7.83
CA GLY A 105 -16.44 -5.55 -9.14
C GLY A 105 -17.34 -6.77 -9.12
N ARG A 106 -16.87 -7.90 -8.54
CA ARG A 106 -17.69 -9.10 -8.33
C ARG A 106 -18.91 -8.82 -7.46
N PHE A 107 -18.73 -8.08 -6.36
CA PHE A 107 -19.82 -7.70 -5.47
C PHE A 107 -20.89 -6.87 -6.19
N VAL A 108 -20.49 -5.80 -6.87
CA VAL A 108 -21.42 -4.94 -7.63
C VAL A 108 -22.12 -5.74 -8.73
N GLY A 109 -21.41 -6.66 -9.40
CA GLY A 109 -21.97 -7.51 -10.45
C GLY A 109 -23.09 -8.42 -9.92
N ARG A 110 -22.96 -8.96 -8.70
CA ARG A 110 -24.03 -9.76 -8.07
C ARG A 110 -25.28 -8.92 -7.75
N HIS A 111 -25.09 -7.64 -7.44
CA HIS A 111 -26.15 -6.71 -7.04
C HIS A 111 -26.69 -5.86 -8.19
N GLN A 112 -26.30 -6.14 -9.44
CA GLN A 112 -26.67 -5.30 -10.58
C GLN A 112 -28.19 -5.18 -10.78
N HIS A 113 -28.95 -6.22 -10.45
CA HIS A 113 -30.42 -6.21 -10.59
C HIS A 113 -31.13 -5.58 -9.38
N ASP A 114 -30.64 -5.84 -8.16
CA ASP A 114 -31.28 -5.41 -6.90
C ASP A 114 -30.86 -3.99 -6.47
N ALA A 115 -29.71 -3.53 -6.95
CA ALA A 115 -29.11 -2.22 -6.73
C ALA A 115 -28.58 -1.59 -8.04
N PRO A 116 -29.47 -1.33 -9.03
CA PRO A 116 -29.07 -0.85 -10.35
C PRO A 116 -28.48 0.56 -10.34
N SER A 117 -28.95 1.45 -9.45
CA SER A 117 -28.44 2.83 -9.36
C SER A 117 -27.02 2.85 -8.82
N LEU A 118 -26.76 2.03 -7.80
CA LEU A 118 -25.44 1.81 -7.24
C LEU A 118 -24.49 1.22 -8.29
N ALA A 119 -24.93 0.16 -8.99
CA ALA A 119 -24.11 -0.47 -10.02
C ALA A 119 -23.76 0.50 -11.16
N ALA A 120 -24.71 1.36 -11.56
CA ALA A 120 -24.47 2.41 -12.55
C ALA A 120 -23.45 3.45 -12.06
N ALA A 121 -23.51 3.85 -10.79
CA ALA A 121 -22.59 4.84 -10.21
C ALA A 121 -21.13 4.38 -10.18
N VAL A 122 -20.88 3.06 -10.17
CA VAL A 122 -19.54 2.46 -10.08
C VAL A 122 -19.24 1.55 -11.26
N GLN A 123 -19.83 1.84 -12.42
CA GLN A 123 -19.67 1.08 -13.66
C GLN A 123 -18.21 0.70 -13.99
N PRO A 124 -17.17 1.54 -13.76
CA PRO A 124 -15.79 1.16 -14.04
C PRO A 124 -15.31 -0.11 -13.32
N LEU A 125 -15.90 -0.45 -12.15
CA LEU A 125 -15.59 -1.71 -11.44
C LEU A 125 -15.97 -2.96 -12.25
N GLN A 126 -16.88 -2.85 -13.22
CA GLN A 126 -17.26 -3.95 -14.11
C GLN A 126 -16.26 -4.16 -15.26
N SER A 127 -15.33 -3.23 -15.48
CA SER A 127 -14.37 -3.25 -16.59
C SER A 127 -12.93 -3.62 -16.16
N VAL A 128 -12.76 -4.13 -14.93
CA VAL A 128 -11.44 -4.43 -14.33
C VAL A 128 -10.82 -5.75 -14.79
N GLY A 129 -11.52 -6.55 -15.60
CA GLY A 129 -11.05 -7.87 -16.05
C GLY A 129 -9.69 -7.83 -16.78
N GLY A 130 -9.39 -6.74 -17.48
CA GLY A 130 -8.10 -6.51 -18.15
C GLY A 130 -6.92 -6.32 -17.21
N LEU A 131 -7.16 -6.12 -15.91
CA LEU A 131 -6.11 -5.89 -14.91
C LEU A 131 -5.54 -7.18 -14.30
N ARG A 132 -6.22 -8.32 -14.52
CA ARG A 132 -5.81 -9.63 -13.96
C ARG A 132 -4.35 -10.00 -14.28
N PRO A 133 -3.84 -9.85 -15.52
CA PRO A 133 -2.45 -10.16 -15.81
C PRO A 133 -1.45 -9.33 -15.00
N VAL A 134 -1.74 -8.04 -14.78
CA VAL A 134 -0.90 -7.15 -13.96
C VAL A 134 -0.90 -7.62 -12.51
N LYS A 135 -2.08 -7.92 -11.96
CA LYS A 135 -2.20 -8.47 -10.61
C LYS A 135 -1.40 -9.76 -10.44
N THR A 136 -1.55 -10.72 -11.36
CA THR A 136 -0.80 -11.98 -11.33
C THR A 136 0.71 -11.75 -11.38
N ALA A 137 1.18 -10.82 -12.20
CA ALA A 137 2.61 -10.49 -12.27
C ALA A 137 3.13 -9.89 -10.95
N LEU A 138 2.37 -8.98 -10.33
CA LEU A 138 2.71 -8.40 -9.03
C LEU A 138 2.72 -9.47 -7.93
N ASP A 139 1.68 -10.30 -7.85
CA ASP A 139 1.58 -11.38 -6.86
C ASP A 139 2.66 -12.45 -7.03
N ALA A 140 3.15 -12.68 -8.25
CA ALA A 140 4.24 -13.62 -8.50
C ALA A 140 5.60 -13.08 -8.01
N ALA A 141 5.76 -11.76 -7.93
CA ALA A 141 7.02 -11.10 -7.63
C ALA A 141 7.11 -10.51 -6.21
N ILE A 142 5.99 -10.15 -5.59
CA ILE A 142 5.95 -9.36 -4.35
C ILE A 142 5.15 -10.11 -3.29
N HIS A 143 5.68 -10.17 -2.06
CA HIS A 143 4.98 -10.68 -0.90
C HIS A 143 4.03 -9.63 -0.31
N PRO A 144 2.96 -10.05 0.40
CA PRO A 144 2.07 -9.13 1.09
C PRO A 144 2.76 -8.20 2.11
N ASP A 145 3.91 -8.60 2.66
CA ASP A 145 4.71 -7.79 3.59
C ASP A 145 5.53 -6.69 2.89
N GLY A 146 5.58 -6.67 1.56
CA GLY A 146 6.36 -5.72 0.77
C GLY A 146 7.79 -6.16 0.47
N SER A 147 8.14 -7.43 0.67
CA SER A 147 9.41 -8.00 0.21
C SER A 147 9.31 -8.62 -1.20
N VAL A 148 10.41 -8.64 -1.94
CA VAL A 148 10.47 -9.29 -3.27
C VAL A 148 10.68 -10.78 -3.07
N LYS A 149 9.86 -11.60 -3.74
CA LYS A 149 9.95 -13.06 -3.70
C LYS A 149 11.26 -13.50 -4.35
N GLU A 150 12.03 -14.35 -3.68
CA GLU A 150 13.21 -14.99 -4.30
C GLU A 150 12.82 -15.80 -5.55
N SER A 151 11.57 -16.26 -5.61
CA SER A 151 10.99 -16.98 -6.74
C SER A 151 10.48 -16.09 -7.88
N ALA A 152 10.58 -14.76 -7.77
CA ALA A 152 10.07 -13.82 -8.77
C ALA A 152 10.65 -14.10 -10.16
N THR A 153 11.93 -14.45 -10.24
CA THR A 153 12.59 -14.90 -11.47
C THR A 153 13.52 -16.08 -11.18
N PRO A 154 13.78 -16.96 -12.16
CA PRO A 154 14.78 -18.02 -12.03
C PRO A 154 16.19 -17.46 -11.75
N GLU A 155 16.50 -16.30 -12.33
CA GLU A 155 17.78 -15.62 -12.14
C GLU A 155 17.94 -15.09 -10.71
N LEU A 156 16.93 -14.39 -10.17
CA LEU A 156 16.94 -13.92 -8.78
C LEU A 156 17.10 -15.10 -7.81
N ARG A 157 16.38 -16.20 -8.04
CA ARG A 157 16.51 -17.41 -7.22
C ARG A 157 17.93 -17.97 -7.25
N ARG A 158 18.54 -18.06 -8.45
CA ARG A 158 19.92 -18.54 -8.62
C ARG A 158 20.91 -17.65 -7.88
N LEU A 159 20.81 -16.33 -8.04
CA LEU A 159 21.68 -15.34 -7.40
C LEU A 159 21.54 -15.37 -5.87
N THR A 160 20.32 -15.46 -5.35
CA THR A 160 20.05 -15.54 -3.91
C THR A 160 20.65 -16.81 -3.30
N HIS A 161 20.47 -17.98 -3.94
CA HIS A 161 21.11 -19.21 -3.46
C HIS A 161 22.64 -19.16 -3.53
N GLN A 162 23.20 -18.56 -4.58
CA GLN A 162 24.65 -18.35 -4.70
C GLN A 162 25.16 -17.47 -3.54
N ALA A 163 24.50 -16.35 -3.26
CA ALA A 163 24.85 -15.47 -2.14
C ALA A 163 24.72 -16.16 -0.78
N GLN A 164 23.65 -16.94 -0.56
CA GLN A 164 23.47 -17.74 0.66
C GLN A 164 24.58 -18.78 0.85
N GLY A 165 24.97 -19.48 -0.23
CA GLY A 165 26.07 -20.45 -0.19
C GLY A 165 27.41 -19.80 0.17
N LEU A 166 27.73 -18.65 -0.42
CA LEU A 166 28.93 -17.87 -0.08
C LEU A 166 28.89 -17.38 1.37
N LYS A 167 27.75 -16.87 1.85
CA LYS A 167 27.55 -16.45 3.24
C LYS A 167 27.70 -17.62 4.22
N GLN A 168 27.29 -18.83 3.85
CA GLN A 168 27.52 -20.02 4.68
C GLN A 168 28.99 -20.46 4.67
N GLN A 169 29.69 -20.31 3.54
CA GLN A 169 31.12 -20.60 3.44
C GLN A 169 31.96 -19.65 4.29
N ILE A 170 31.70 -18.33 4.23
CA ILE A 170 32.46 -17.36 5.02
C ILE A 170 32.22 -17.53 6.52
N ARG A 171 30.99 -17.87 6.94
CA ARG A 171 30.67 -18.19 8.34
C ARG A 171 31.50 -19.37 8.85
N ARG A 172 31.58 -20.47 8.07
CA ARG A 172 32.42 -21.63 8.44
C ARG A 172 33.90 -21.27 8.59
N GLN A 173 34.43 -20.40 7.73
CA GLN A 173 35.81 -19.94 7.85
C GLN A 173 36.01 -19.00 9.05
N LEU A 174 35.05 -18.11 9.32
CA LEU A 174 35.07 -17.25 10.51
C LEU A 174 35.06 -18.08 11.79
N ASP A 175 34.21 -19.12 11.87
CA ASP A 175 34.16 -20.01 13.04
C ASP A 175 35.51 -20.71 13.26
N GLN A 176 36.16 -21.16 12.19
CA GLN A 176 37.52 -21.73 12.26
C GLN A 176 38.57 -20.71 12.73
N ILE A 177 38.49 -19.47 12.27
CA ILE A 177 39.40 -18.38 12.68
C ILE A 177 39.20 -18.06 14.17
N LEU A 178 37.94 -17.94 14.62
CA LEU A 178 37.61 -17.60 16.01
C LEU A 178 37.99 -18.70 17.00
N GLN A 179 37.92 -19.98 16.59
CA GLN A 179 38.31 -21.14 17.41
C GLN A 179 39.80 -21.46 17.35
N SER A 180 40.56 -20.80 16.48
CA SER A 180 41.99 -21.05 16.32
C SER A 180 42.79 -20.37 17.43
N ARG A 181 43.62 -21.17 18.13
CA ARG A 181 44.57 -20.69 19.15
C ARG A 181 45.50 -19.57 18.66
N ARG A 182 45.72 -19.48 17.34
CA ARG A 182 46.51 -18.40 16.72
C ARG A 182 45.89 -17.02 16.95
N TYR A 183 44.57 -16.93 16.99
CA TYR A 183 43.84 -15.67 17.07
C TYR A 183 43.31 -15.36 18.48
N GLU A 184 43.34 -16.34 19.40
CA GLU A 184 42.80 -16.23 20.76
C GLU A 184 43.39 -15.03 21.55
N ASP A 185 44.72 -14.85 21.54
CA ASP A 185 45.37 -13.75 22.25
C ASP A 185 45.26 -12.39 21.52
N ILE A 186 44.97 -12.44 20.22
CA ILE A 186 44.98 -11.29 19.30
C ILE A 186 43.61 -10.62 19.23
N LEU A 187 42.54 -11.41 19.28
CA LEU A 187 41.17 -10.94 19.24
C LEU A 187 40.85 -10.12 20.51
N GLN A 188 40.09 -9.05 20.32
CA GLN A 188 39.53 -8.32 21.46
C GLN A 188 38.42 -9.15 22.12
N GLU A 189 37.55 -9.75 21.30
CA GLU A 189 36.43 -10.60 21.71
C GLU A 189 36.17 -11.68 20.63
N GLN A 190 35.65 -12.83 21.03
CA GLN A 190 35.41 -13.97 20.13
C GLN A 190 34.06 -13.86 19.40
N TYR A 191 33.91 -12.83 18.57
CA TYR A 191 32.79 -12.68 17.66
C TYR A 191 33.25 -12.13 16.31
N PHE A 192 32.44 -12.29 15.28
CA PHE A 192 32.63 -11.60 14.01
C PHE A 192 31.59 -10.48 13.86
N ALA A 193 31.96 -9.42 13.17
CA ALA A 193 31.07 -8.31 12.86
C ALA A 193 30.93 -8.14 11.35
N GLN A 194 29.95 -7.33 10.95
CA GLN A 194 29.85 -6.82 9.59
C GLN A 194 30.13 -5.31 9.59
N ARG A 195 31.08 -4.87 8.77
CA ARG A 195 31.43 -3.45 8.56
C ARG A 195 31.35 -3.14 7.08
N GLU A 196 30.52 -2.15 6.72
CA GLU A 196 30.27 -1.77 5.32
C GLU A 196 29.88 -2.94 4.40
N GLY A 197 29.17 -3.93 4.97
CA GLY A 197 28.78 -5.15 4.25
C GLY A 197 29.84 -6.24 4.19
N ARG A 198 31.04 -6.04 4.73
CA ARG A 198 32.13 -7.03 4.79
C ARG A 198 32.21 -7.70 6.16
N TYR A 199 32.46 -8.99 6.17
CA TYR A 199 32.72 -9.73 7.40
C TYR A 199 34.12 -9.47 7.91
N VAL A 200 34.23 -9.12 9.19
CA VAL A 200 35.47 -8.69 9.86
C VAL A 200 35.55 -9.27 11.26
N ILE A 201 36.77 -9.33 11.79
CA ILE A 201 37.05 -9.75 13.18
C ILE A 201 37.60 -8.57 14.00
N PRO A 202 37.20 -8.45 15.29
CA PRO A 202 37.69 -7.41 16.19
C PRO A 202 39.06 -7.79 16.77
N VAL A 203 40.09 -7.01 16.45
CA VAL A 203 41.48 -7.24 16.87
C VAL A 203 41.91 -6.13 17.82
N LYS A 204 42.69 -6.46 18.86
CA LYS A 204 43.30 -5.46 19.75
C LYS A 204 44.19 -4.53 18.96
N ALA A 205 44.08 -3.22 19.18
CA ALA A 205 44.75 -2.21 18.35
C ALA A 205 46.29 -2.35 18.32
N ASP A 206 46.89 -2.75 19.43
CA ASP A 206 48.33 -3.03 19.58
C ASP A 206 48.78 -4.30 18.83
N MET A 207 47.85 -5.22 18.55
CA MET A 207 48.12 -6.51 17.89
C MET A 207 47.68 -6.53 16.41
N ARG A 208 47.18 -5.42 15.86
CA ARG A 208 46.70 -5.32 14.47
C ARG A 208 47.70 -5.83 13.42
N GLY A 209 49.00 -5.63 13.65
CA GLY A 209 50.06 -6.05 12.71
C GLY A 209 50.26 -7.57 12.62
N ARG A 210 49.69 -8.35 13.54
CA ARG A 210 49.78 -9.82 13.54
C ARG A 210 48.73 -10.50 12.67
N VAL A 211 47.69 -9.77 12.27
CA VAL A 211 46.62 -10.27 11.38
C VAL A 211 46.82 -9.67 9.99
N PRO A 212 47.32 -10.44 9.01
CA PRO A 212 47.40 -9.95 7.64
C PRO A 212 45.98 -9.75 7.10
N GLY A 213 45.64 -8.53 6.71
CA GLY A 213 44.28 -8.19 6.31
C GLY A 213 44.11 -6.70 6.01
N ILE A 214 42.86 -6.31 5.78
CA ILE A 214 42.45 -4.94 5.47
C ILE A 214 41.68 -4.39 6.67
N VAL A 215 42.04 -3.20 7.14
CA VAL A 215 41.31 -2.51 8.21
C VAL A 215 40.08 -1.83 7.61
N HIS A 216 38.90 -2.10 8.15
CA HIS A 216 37.64 -1.47 7.70
C HIS A 216 37.11 -0.43 8.67
N ASP A 217 37.37 -0.58 9.95
CA ASP A 217 36.81 0.30 10.97
C ASP A 217 37.65 0.27 12.25
N VAL A 218 37.50 1.30 13.09
CA VAL A 218 38.15 1.42 14.40
C VAL A 218 37.11 1.85 15.42
N SER A 219 37.10 1.22 16.60
CA SER A 219 36.16 1.60 17.66
C SER A 219 36.34 3.05 18.12
N ALA A 220 35.30 3.65 18.67
CA ALA A 220 35.35 5.03 19.18
C ALA A 220 36.43 5.25 20.26
N SER A 221 36.76 4.22 21.04
CA SER A 221 37.84 4.26 22.03
C SER A 221 39.24 4.06 21.43
N GLY A 222 39.34 3.67 20.16
CA GLY A 222 40.59 3.30 19.50
C GLY A 222 41.16 1.94 19.91
N ALA A 223 40.54 1.25 20.88
CA ALA A 223 41.07 0.00 21.44
C ALA A 223 40.89 -1.22 20.52
N THR A 224 39.91 -1.18 19.62
CA THR A 224 39.56 -2.30 18.74
C THR A 224 39.65 -1.88 17.28
N VAL A 225 40.34 -2.67 16.49
CA VAL A 225 40.45 -2.50 15.04
C VAL A 225 39.71 -3.65 14.36
N PHE A 226 38.77 -3.34 13.48
CA PHE A 226 38.01 -4.34 12.73
C PHE A 226 38.75 -4.69 11.43
N ILE A 227 39.25 -5.91 11.35
CA ILE A 227 40.10 -6.38 10.25
C ILE A 227 39.37 -7.46 9.44
N GLU A 228 39.39 -7.31 8.12
CA GLU A 228 39.10 -8.38 7.16
C GLU A 228 40.38 -9.20 6.94
N PRO A 229 40.47 -10.44 7.45
CA PRO A 229 41.65 -11.28 7.24
C PRO A 229 41.84 -11.58 5.75
N ARG A 230 43.10 -11.68 5.31
CA ARG A 230 43.44 -11.96 3.90
C ARG A 230 42.75 -13.20 3.33
N GLU A 231 42.55 -14.21 4.16
CA GLU A 231 41.88 -15.48 3.81
C GLU A 231 40.39 -15.28 3.47
N LEU A 232 39.75 -14.22 3.98
CA LEU A 232 38.33 -13.91 3.73
C LEU A 232 38.10 -12.94 2.57
N VAL A 233 39.16 -12.27 2.08
CA VAL A 233 39.04 -11.17 1.09
C VAL A 233 38.30 -11.60 -0.18
N GLU A 234 38.67 -12.75 -0.74
CA GLU A 234 38.03 -13.28 -1.95
C GLU A 234 36.55 -13.65 -1.72
N LEU A 235 36.22 -14.22 -0.56
CA LEU A 235 34.83 -14.56 -0.24
C LEU A 235 33.98 -13.32 0.01
N ASN A 236 34.48 -12.34 0.75
CA ASN A 236 33.79 -11.07 0.96
C ASN A 236 33.55 -10.34 -0.37
N ASN A 237 34.55 -10.29 -1.26
CA ASN A 237 34.39 -9.72 -2.60
C ASN A 237 33.33 -10.48 -3.40
N SER A 238 33.35 -11.81 -3.38
CA SER A 238 32.36 -12.64 -4.07
C SER A 238 30.93 -12.43 -3.54
N ILE A 239 30.76 -12.33 -2.21
CA ILE A 239 29.48 -11.99 -1.57
C ILE A 239 29.01 -10.62 -2.03
N LYS A 240 29.90 -9.62 -2.03
CA LYS A 240 29.55 -8.27 -2.46
C LYS A 240 29.13 -8.21 -3.92
N VAL A 241 29.79 -8.96 -4.80
CA VAL A 241 29.40 -9.07 -6.22
C VAL A 241 28.02 -9.72 -6.34
N ALA A 242 27.79 -10.84 -5.66
CA ALA A 242 26.49 -11.52 -5.68
C ALA A 242 25.35 -10.63 -5.15
N ASP A 243 25.56 -9.91 -4.04
CA ASP A 243 24.58 -8.98 -3.49
C ASP A 243 24.29 -7.82 -4.48
N LEU A 244 25.30 -7.30 -5.18
CA LEU A 244 25.12 -6.28 -6.23
C LEU A 244 24.35 -6.82 -7.44
N GLU A 245 24.57 -8.08 -7.83
CA GLU A 245 23.81 -8.73 -8.89
C GLU A 245 22.34 -8.91 -8.50
N ILE A 246 22.07 -9.31 -7.25
CA ILE A 246 20.70 -9.37 -6.71
C ILE A 246 20.03 -7.99 -6.76
N GLU A 247 20.70 -6.93 -6.30
CA GLU A 247 20.14 -5.57 -6.37
C GLU A 247 19.81 -5.14 -7.81
N ARG A 248 20.68 -5.48 -8.77
CA ARG A 248 20.45 -5.18 -10.19
C ARG A 248 19.24 -5.93 -10.73
N GLU A 249 19.12 -7.21 -10.40
CA GLU A 249 18.01 -8.05 -10.83
C GLU A 249 16.69 -7.60 -10.20
N VAL A 250 16.68 -7.25 -8.91
CA VAL A 250 15.52 -6.64 -8.25
C VAL A 250 15.11 -5.35 -8.96
N ARG A 251 16.04 -4.43 -9.24
CA ARG A 251 15.72 -3.20 -9.98
C ARG A 251 15.17 -3.47 -11.37
N ARG A 252 15.64 -4.52 -12.07
CA ARG A 252 15.09 -4.94 -13.37
C ARG A 252 13.64 -5.37 -13.23
N ILE A 253 13.34 -6.24 -12.25
CA ILE A 253 11.98 -6.71 -11.96
C ILE A 253 11.06 -5.54 -11.63
N LEU A 254 11.48 -4.62 -10.74
CA LEU A 254 10.68 -3.45 -10.37
C LEU A 254 10.38 -2.56 -11.58
N ARG A 255 11.34 -2.38 -12.49
CA ARG A 255 11.13 -1.62 -13.73
C ARG A 255 10.10 -2.28 -14.64
N GLU A 256 10.16 -3.60 -14.81
CA GLU A 256 9.20 -4.36 -15.62
C GLU A 256 7.79 -4.29 -15.05
N LEU A 257 7.64 -4.51 -13.73
CA LEU A 257 6.35 -4.39 -13.05
C LEU A 257 5.80 -2.95 -13.10
N SER A 258 6.67 -1.95 -12.94
CA SER A 258 6.28 -0.54 -13.07
C SER A 258 5.76 -0.22 -14.46
N ALA A 259 6.36 -0.79 -15.51
CA ALA A 259 5.90 -0.61 -16.88
C ALA A 259 4.52 -1.27 -17.12
N LEU A 260 4.29 -2.46 -16.53
CA LEU A 260 2.98 -3.12 -16.57
C LEU A 260 1.89 -2.28 -15.89
N VAL A 261 2.20 -1.73 -14.70
CA VAL A 261 1.30 -0.83 -13.98
C VAL A 261 1.05 0.46 -14.78
N ALA A 262 2.10 1.06 -15.35
CA ALA A 262 1.99 2.27 -16.17
C ALA A 262 1.05 2.09 -17.36
N ALA A 263 1.13 0.94 -18.04
CA ALA A 263 0.29 0.60 -19.18
C ALA A 263 -1.21 0.49 -18.83
N GLN A 264 -1.54 0.18 -17.58
CA GLN A 264 -2.92 0.07 -17.09
C GLN A 264 -3.35 1.22 -16.18
N SER A 265 -2.52 2.28 -16.07
CA SER A 265 -2.73 3.39 -15.12
C SER A 265 -4.09 4.06 -15.25
N GLU A 266 -4.60 4.28 -16.48
CA GLU A 266 -5.91 4.92 -16.70
C GLU A 266 -7.06 4.06 -16.19
N VAL A 267 -7.01 2.75 -16.45
CA VAL A 267 -8.03 1.80 -15.99
C VAL A 267 -7.97 1.67 -14.47
N MET A 268 -6.77 1.63 -13.88
CA MET A 268 -6.60 1.62 -12.43
C MET A 268 -7.13 2.89 -11.80
N LEU A 269 -6.85 4.09 -12.35
CA LEU A 269 -7.37 5.36 -11.86
C LEU A 269 -8.90 5.41 -11.89
N ALA A 270 -9.52 4.99 -12.99
CA ALA A 270 -10.98 4.90 -13.08
C ALA A 270 -11.57 3.92 -12.05
N GLY A 271 -10.86 2.82 -11.79
CA GLY A 271 -11.19 1.88 -10.73
C GLY A 271 -11.10 2.50 -9.34
N LEU A 272 -10.01 3.22 -9.01
CA LEU A 272 -9.86 3.92 -7.73
C LEU A 272 -10.98 4.95 -7.51
N ASP A 273 -11.31 5.72 -8.54
CA ASP A 273 -12.40 6.69 -8.48
C ASP A 273 -13.73 5.99 -8.21
N ALA A 274 -13.98 4.84 -8.84
CA ALA A 274 -15.18 4.04 -8.61
C ALA A 274 -15.22 3.42 -7.19
N LEU A 275 -14.08 2.96 -6.65
CA LEU A 275 -13.99 2.54 -5.25
C LEU A 275 -14.29 3.70 -4.29
N ALA A 276 -13.78 4.90 -4.58
CA ALA A 276 -14.07 6.09 -3.79
C ALA A 276 -15.55 6.51 -3.88
N VAL A 277 -16.18 6.38 -5.04
CA VAL A 277 -17.64 6.56 -5.19
C VAL A 277 -18.39 5.54 -4.33
N LEU A 278 -18.01 4.26 -4.42
CA LEU A 278 -18.65 3.18 -3.65
C LEU A 278 -18.53 3.43 -2.15
N ASP A 279 -17.36 3.86 -1.67
CA ASP A 279 -17.11 4.22 -0.27
C ASP A 279 -17.90 5.47 0.16
N GLY A 280 -18.08 6.45 -0.73
CA GLY A 280 -18.97 7.58 -0.47
C GLY A 280 -20.43 7.17 -0.33
N ILE A 281 -20.92 6.27 -1.19
CA ILE A 281 -22.28 5.72 -1.09
C ILE A 281 -22.43 4.91 0.21
N TRP A 282 -21.42 4.10 0.55
CA TRP A 282 -21.32 3.37 1.81
C TRP A 282 -21.45 4.27 3.02
N ALA A 283 -20.66 5.36 3.04
CA ALA A 283 -20.65 6.32 4.13
C ALA A 283 -22.02 6.97 4.31
N ARG A 284 -22.68 7.38 3.21
CA ARG A 284 -24.05 7.94 3.27
C ARG A 284 -25.06 6.96 3.86
N ALA A 285 -25.00 5.70 3.45
CA ALA A 285 -25.90 4.67 3.95
C ALA A 285 -25.67 4.37 5.45
N SER A 286 -24.40 4.22 5.85
CA SER A 286 -24.00 3.98 7.23
C SER A 286 -24.38 5.16 8.14
N PHE A 287 -24.15 6.39 7.68
CA PHE A 287 -24.54 7.60 8.38
C PHE A 287 -26.05 7.72 8.54
N GLY A 288 -26.81 7.43 7.47
CA GLY A 288 -28.27 7.34 7.53
C GLY A 288 -28.75 6.30 8.54
N HIS A 289 -28.11 5.13 8.60
CA HIS A 289 -28.44 4.10 9.58
C HIS A 289 -28.19 4.55 11.02
N GLN A 290 -27.02 5.14 11.30
CA GLN A 290 -26.69 5.68 12.64
C GLN A 290 -27.74 6.71 13.09
N LEU A 291 -28.17 7.57 12.18
CA LEU A 291 -29.15 8.61 12.44
C LEU A 291 -30.60 8.11 12.48
N LYS A 292 -30.85 6.84 12.12
CA LYS A 292 -32.18 6.29 11.85
C LYS A 292 -32.95 7.16 10.84
N ALA A 293 -32.25 7.62 9.82
CA ALA A 293 -32.79 8.46 8.76
C ALA A 293 -33.61 7.62 7.76
N HIS A 294 -34.53 8.29 7.07
CA HIS A 294 -35.39 7.69 6.05
C HIS A 294 -35.28 8.45 4.73
N PRO A 295 -35.38 7.78 3.57
CA PRO A 295 -35.49 8.47 2.29
C PRO A 295 -36.74 9.35 2.28
N VAL A 296 -36.61 10.56 1.77
CA VAL A 296 -37.69 11.55 1.68
C VAL A 296 -38.32 11.58 0.29
N GLY A 297 -39.62 11.84 0.21
CA GLY A 297 -40.28 12.08 -1.07
C GLY A 297 -39.81 13.39 -1.71
N LEU A 298 -39.25 13.31 -2.92
CA LEU A 298 -38.71 14.47 -3.65
C LEU A 298 -39.69 14.95 -4.75
N ASN A 299 -39.95 16.26 -4.79
CA ASN A 299 -40.86 16.92 -5.74
C ASN A 299 -40.23 18.17 -6.38
N ASP A 300 -40.75 18.59 -7.52
CA ASP A 300 -40.45 19.82 -8.27
C ASP A 300 -41.47 20.93 -8.03
N GLU A 301 -42.41 20.74 -7.10
CA GLU A 301 -43.52 21.66 -6.83
C GLU A 301 -43.21 22.67 -5.71
N GLY A 302 -41.97 22.70 -5.22
CA GLY A 302 -41.53 23.61 -4.15
C GLY A 302 -42.18 23.33 -2.79
N ARG A 303 -42.79 22.16 -2.58
CA ARG A 303 -43.48 21.81 -1.33
C ARG A 303 -42.54 21.09 -0.37
N VAL A 304 -42.50 21.57 0.88
CA VAL A 304 -41.74 20.95 1.99
C VAL A 304 -42.71 20.51 3.08
N ARG A 305 -42.66 19.22 3.43
CA ARG A 305 -43.42 18.66 4.55
C ARG A 305 -42.48 17.85 5.44
N LEU A 306 -42.22 18.34 6.64
CA LEU A 306 -41.35 17.70 7.63
C LEU A 306 -42.20 17.01 8.69
N LEU A 307 -42.02 15.70 8.86
CA LEU A 307 -42.70 14.90 9.88
C LEU A 307 -41.64 14.39 10.87
N GLN A 308 -41.78 14.73 12.15
CA GLN A 308 -40.82 14.34 13.21
C GLN A 308 -39.35 14.63 12.89
N ALA A 309 -39.09 15.72 12.14
CA ALA A 309 -37.74 16.12 11.78
C ALA A 309 -36.92 16.49 13.01
N ARG A 310 -35.64 16.15 12.98
CA ARG A 310 -34.68 16.44 14.05
C ARG A 310 -33.58 17.34 13.52
N TYR A 311 -33.04 18.19 14.38
CA TYR A 311 -31.86 18.96 14.05
C TYR A 311 -30.63 18.05 14.10
N LEU A 312 -30.00 17.83 12.94
CA LEU A 312 -28.95 16.83 12.74
C LEU A 312 -27.78 16.98 13.71
N LEU A 313 -27.29 18.20 13.94
CA LEU A 313 -26.12 18.42 14.81
C LEU A 313 -26.39 18.15 16.29
N PHE A 314 -27.66 18.22 16.74
CA PHE A 314 -28.04 17.81 18.10
C PHE A 314 -28.17 16.30 18.24
N VAL A 315 -28.33 15.57 17.14
CA VAL A 315 -28.34 14.09 17.13
C VAL A 315 -26.91 13.54 17.11
N LEU A 316 -25.95 14.35 16.65
CA LEU A 316 -24.53 13.99 16.53
C LEU A 316 -23.70 14.32 17.79
N SER A 317 -24.25 15.11 18.71
CA SER A 317 -23.67 15.47 20.02
C SER A 317 -24.15 14.53 21.12
#